data_AF-A0A2U9P9F0-F1
#
_entry.id   AF-A0A2U9P9F0-F1
#
_cell.length_a   1.000
_cell.length_b   1.000
_cell.length_c   1.000
_cell.angle_alpha   90.00
_cell.angle_beta   90.00
_cell.angle_gamma   90.00
#
_symmetry.space_group_name_H-M   'P 1'
#
loop_
_entity.id
_entity.type
_entity.pdbx_description
1 polymer ?
#
loop_
_entity_poly.entity_id
_entity_poly.type
_entity_poly.pdbx_seq_one_letter_code
_entity_poly.pdbx_strand_id
1 'polypeptide(L)'
;MDLDLYPDLVAVGGLAAALERAAGERAVHVTVVPESGGASVAPVSPPPVPFRRPLSVGLAAEKRLFVVWGRSRGVELVRGATADLRDVVGAAVAWGEGRSLSELRELFPFLSSDERARAHERGPAAVVDLQWRQLREQAAGERGFPEFALLVEAAYAEPRLRRLSAFSSHWTLGFSAGTGQSSGVEVAIAPAHDGRPYRVRASLHDGDLIGEADTADEAVALAVAHLPVGLGPAVAGADDAP
;
A
#
# COMPACT_ATOMS: atom_id res chain seq x y z
N MET A 1 9.49 22.30 11.24
CA MET A 1 9.04 22.91 9.98
C MET A 1 9.50 24.35 10.01
N ASP A 2 10.25 24.77 9.01
CA ASP A 2 10.72 26.15 8.90
C ASP A 2 9.65 26.99 8.18
N LEU A 3 8.95 27.84 8.93
CA LEU A 3 7.88 28.70 8.39
C LEU A 3 8.45 29.87 7.56
N ASP A 4 9.73 30.18 7.69
CA ASP A 4 10.40 31.24 6.92
C ASP A 4 10.48 30.87 5.42
N LEU A 5 10.35 29.58 5.10
CA LEU A 5 10.23 29.09 3.72
C LEU A 5 8.85 29.37 3.08
N TYR A 6 7.83 29.72 3.87
CA TYR A 6 6.44 29.87 3.41
C TYR A 6 5.78 31.20 3.83
N PRO A 7 6.43 32.35 3.59
CA PRO A 7 5.91 33.65 4.01
C PRO A 7 4.56 33.98 3.33
N ASP A 8 4.35 33.47 2.12
CA ASP A 8 3.10 33.62 1.37
C ASP A 8 1.93 32.90 2.03
N LEU A 9 2.16 31.72 2.62
CA LEU A 9 1.13 31.01 3.37
C LEU A 9 0.78 31.76 4.65
N VAL A 10 1.78 32.28 5.37
CA VAL A 10 1.56 33.07 6.60
C VAL A 10 0.71 34.30 6.30
N ALA A 11 0.98 35.00 5.20
CA ALA A 11 0.26 36.21 4.80
C ALA A 11 -1.24 35.98 4.52
N VAL A 12 -1.63 34.78 4.06
CA VAL A 12 -3.02 34.45 3.73
C VAL A 12 -3.73 33.63 4.82
N GLY A 13 -3.09 33.40 5.97
CA GLY A 13 -3.69 32.67 7.09
C GLY A 13 -3.45 31.16 7.10
N GLY A 14 -2.45 30.68 6.35
CA GLY A 14 -1.97 29.30 6.37
C GLY A 14 -2.26 28.51 5.08
N LEU A 15 -1.83 27.24 5.07
CA LEU A 15 -1.93 26.35 3.90
C LEU A 15 -3.37 26.15 3.44
N ALA A 16 -4.32 25.97 4.37
CA ALA A 16 -5.72 25.74 4.02
C ALA A 16 -6.33 26.93 3.26
N ALA A 17 -6.17 28.14 3.79
CA ALA A 17 -6.64 29.37 3.14
C ALA A 17 -5.96 29.60 1.78
N ALA A 18 -4.67 29.27 1.66
CA ALA A 18 -3.94 29.36 0.40
C ALA A 18 -4.48 28.38 -0.66
N LEU A 19 -4.84 27.15 -0.25
CA LEU A 19 -5.46 26.14 -1.13
C LEU A 19 -6.87 26.55 -1.56
N GLU A 20 -7.69 27.06 -0.65
CA GLU A 20 -9.04 27.58 -0.95
C GLU A 20 -8.98 28.76 -1.94
N ARG A 21 -8.02 29.68 -1.74
CA ARG A 21 -7.78 30.77 -2.68
C ARG A 21 -7.37 30.26 -4.05
N ALA A 22 -6.43 29.32 -4.12
CA ALA A 22 -5.98 28.72 -5.38
C ALA A 22 -7.11 27.98 -6.10
N ALA A 23 -8.03 27.36 -5.36
CA ALA A 23 -9.24 26.74 -5.92
C ALA A 23 -10.22 27.78 -6.49
N GLY A 24 -10.44 28.89 -5.77
CA GLY A 24 -11.26 30.01 -6.25
C GLY A 24 -10.72 30.63 -7.55
N GLU A 25 -9.40 30.82 -7.64
CA GLU A 25 -8.73 31.32 -8.86
C GLU A 25 -8.89 30.36 -10.07
N ARG A 26 -9.13 29.07 -9.82
CA ARG A 26 -9.39 28.05 -10.84
C ARG A 26 -10.87 27.79 -11.09
N ALA A 27 -11.77 28.50 -10.40
CA ALA A 27 -13.22 28.25 -10.44
C ALA A 27 -13.60 26.79 -10.13
N VAL A 28 -12.90 26.14 -9.19
CA VAL A 28 -13.22 24.79 -8.70
C VAL A 28 -13.60 24.84 -7.23
N HIS A 29 -14.51 23.96 -6.82
CA HIS A 29 -14.94 23.83 -5.44
C HIS A 29 -14.27 22.63 -4.78
N VAL A 30 -13.51 22.90 -3.72
CA VAL A 30 -12.84 21.88 -2.91
C VAL A 30 -13.18 22.07 -1.44
N THR A 31 -13.23 20.97 -0.71
CA THR A 31 -13.20 20.96 0.75
C THR A 31 -11.75 20.83 1.18
N VAL A 32 -11.28 21.77 2.01
CA VAL A 32 -9.96 21.71 2.62
C VAL A 32 -10.10 21.49 4.11
N VAL A 33 -9.49 20.41 4.60
CA VAL A 33 -9.49 20.06 6.03
C VAL A 33 -8.08 20.27 6.56
N PRO A 34 -7.83 21.24 7.46
CA PRO A 34 -6.53 21.40 8.09
C PRO A 34 -6.15 20.17 8.91
N GLU A 35 -4.88 19.77 8.85
CA GLU A 35 -4.31 18.65 9.60
C GLU A 35 -3.05 19.07 10.34
N SER A 36 -2.63 18.28 11.33
CA SER A 36 -1.36 18.53 12.02
C SER A 36 -0.20 18.43 11.03
N GLY A 37 0.40 19.57 10.67
CA GLY A 37 1.52 19.63 9.72
C GLY A 37 1.13 19.66 8.24
N GLY A 38 -0.15 19.84 7.90
CA GLY A 38 -0.62 19.82 6.51
C GLY A 38 -2.10 20.15 6.33
N ALA A 39 -2.67 19.65 5.25
CA ALA A 39 -4.10 19.71 4.95
C ALA A 39 -4.50 18.55 4.02
N SER A 40 -5.78 18.17 4.09
CA SER A 40 -6.42 17.24 3.16
C SER A 40 -7.36 18.00 2.21
N VAL A 41 -7.32 17.67 0.93
CA VAL A 41 -8.08 18.36 -0.13
C VAL A 41 -8.91 17.35 -0.91
N ALA A 42 -10.20 17.63 -1.07
CA ALA A 42 -11.12 16.83 -1.89
C ALA A 42 -12.04 17.71 -2.73
N PRO A 43 -12.42 17.30 -3.95
CA PRO A 43 -13.45 18.02 -4.71
C PRO A 43 -14.81 17.92 -4.02
N VAL A 44 -15.61 18.98 -4.12
CA VAL A 44 -17.01 18.98 -3.63
C VAL A 44 -17.92 18.22 -4.60
N SER A 45 -17.61 18.29 -5.90
CA SER A 45 -18.33 17.59 -6.96
C SER A 45 -17.36 17.20 -8.09
N PRO A 46 -17.43 15.96 -8.62
CA PRO A 46 -18.28 14.85 -8.18
C PRO A 46 -17.93 14.37 -6.77
N PRO A 47 -18.82 13.61 -6.09
CA PRO A 47 -18.49 13.03 -4.80
C PRO A 47 -17.22 12.15 -4.92
N PRO A 48 -16.35 12.12 -3.90
CA PRO A 48 -15.13 11.32 -3.94
C PRO A 48 -15.42 9.86 -4.27
N VAL A 49 -14.58 9.28 -5.14
CA VAL A 49 -14.69 7.84 -5.43
C VAL A 49 -14.45 7.00 -4.18
N PRO A 50 -15.16 5.87 -3.99
CA PRO A 50 -15.02 5.03 -2.81
C PRO A 50 -13.55 4.66 -2.52
N PHE A 51 -13.20 4.64 -1.23
CA PHE A 51 -11.90 4.21 -0.70
C PHE A 51 -10.69 5.09 -1.05
N ARG A 52 -10.80 6.08 -1.95
CA ARG A 52 -9.78 7.14 -2.06
C ARG A 52 -10.00 8.15 -0.96
N ARG A 53 -9.00 8.30 -0.10
CA ARG A 53 -8.97 9.37 0.91
C ARG A 53 -8.74 10.71 0.20
N PRO A 54 -9.14 11.84 0.79
CA PRO A 54 -8.72 13.16 0.30
C PRO A 54 -7.21 13.21 0.02
N LEU A 55 -6.80 14.01 -0.97
CA LEU A 55 -5.38 14.16 -1.27
C LEU A 55 -4.73 14.92 -0.11
N SER A 56 -3.76 14.30 0.55
CA SER A 56 -3.02 14.93 1.64
C SER A 56 -1.92 15.83 1.08
N VAL A 57 -1.69 16.95 1.75
CA VAL A 57 -0.72 17.98 1.39
C VAL A 57 0.07 18.36 2.64
N GLY A 58 1.40 18.32 2.53
CA GLY A 58 2.32 18.74 3.57
C GLY A 58 3.33 19.75 3.05
N LEU A 59 4.07 20.37 3.97
CA LEU A 59 5.13 21.33 3.66
C LEU A 59 6.49 20.65 3.79
N ALA A 60 7.32 20.74 2.75
CA ALA A 60 8.70 20.26 2.82
C ALA A 60 9.53 21.12 3.79
N ALA A 61 10.46 20.50 4.51
CA ALA A 61 11.21 21.14 5.60
C ALA A 61 12.42 21.97 5.13
N GLU A 62 12.97 21.68 3.96
CA GLU A 62 14.24 22.27 3.49
C GLU A 62 14.06 23.24 2.31
N LYS A 63 12.96 23.11 1.56
CA LYS A 63 12.66 23.91 0.37
C LYS A 63 11.17 24.22 0.37
N ARG A 64 10.78 25.35 -0.23
CA ARG A 64 9.38 25.72 -0.44
C ARG A 64 8.73 24.80 -1.48
N LEU A 65 8.25 23.64 -1.02
CA LEU A 65 7.54 22.65 -1.84
C LEU A 65 6.35 22.09 -1.06
N PHE A 66 5.24 21.92 -1.77
CA PHE A 66 4.07 21.21 -1.31
C PHE A 66 4.22 19.73 -1.66
N VAL A 67 4.38 18.90 -0.65
CA VAL A 67 4.45 17.44 -0.80
C VAL A 67 3.03 16.92 -0.79
N VAL A 68 2.66 16.12 -1.78
CA VAL A 68 1.32 15.53 -1.87
C VAL A 68 1.40 14.02 -1.86
N TRP A 69 0.41 13.36 -1.28
CA TRP A 69 0.23 11.92 -1.36
C TRP A 69 -1.25 11.54 -1.31
N GLY A 70 -1.60 10.50 -2.06
CA GLY A 70 -2.96 9.98 -2.15
C GLY A 70 -2.99 8.52 -1.73
N ARG A 71 -3.94 8.16 -0.86
CA ARG A 71 -4.06 6.81 -0.31
C ARG A 71 -5.42 6.19 -0.60
N SER A 72 -5.42 4.89 -0.77
CA SER A 72 -6.62 4.06 -0.83
C SER A 72 -6.37 2.74 -0.14
N ARG A 73 -7.24 2.33 0.79
CA ARG A 73 -7.16 1.04 1.50
C ARG A 73 -5.78 0.75 2.10
N GLY A 74 -5.16 1.75 2.70
CA GLY A 74 -3.86 1.62 3.36
C GLY A 74 -2.67 1.64 2.41
N VAL A 75 -2.90 1.77 1.10
CA VAL A 75 -1.86 1.82 0.09
C VAL A 75 -1.73 3.26 -0.42
N GLU A 76 -0.50 3.77 -0.38
CA GLU A 76 -0.16 5.01 -1.08
C GLU A 76 -0.12 4.74 -2.58
N LEU A 77 -0.95 5.46 -3.35
CA LEU A 77 -1.05 5.26 -4.79
C LEU A 77 -0.33 6.32 -5.60
N VAL A 78 -0.27 7.55 -5.07
CA VAL A 78 0.43 8.67 -5.69
C VAL A 78 1.23 9.43 -4.64
N ARG A 79 2.39 9.93 -5.03
CA ARG A 79 3.20 10.88 -4.26
C ARG A 79 3.85 11.88 -5.21
N GLY A 80 4.06 13.10 -4.78
CA GLY A 80 4.81 14.09 -5.54
C GLY A 80 5.14 15.32 -4.74
N ALA A 81 5.87 16.25 -5.35
CA ALA A 81 6.07 17.58 -4.78
C ALA A 81 6.04 18.65 -5.88
N THR A 82 5.40 19.79 -5.59
CA THR A 82 5.33 20.94 -6.51
C THR A 82 5.49 22.25 -5.73
N ALA A 83 5.91 23.32 -6.40
CA ALA A 83 5.98 24.66 -5.82
C ALA A 83 4.68 25.49 -6.04
N ASP A 84 3.74 24.98 -6.86
CA ASP A 84 2.51 25.67 -7.25
C ASP A 84 1.27 25.05 -6.59
N LEU A 85 0.52 25.86 -5.82
CA LEU A 85 -0.73 25.43 -5.18
C LEU A 85 -1.83 25.10 -6.20
N ARG A 86 -1.79 25.70 -7.40
CA ARG A 86 -2.77 25.41 -8.46
C ARG A 86 -2.61 24.00 -9.00
N ASP A 87 -1.38 23.48 -9.02
CA ASP A 87 -1.08 22.10 -9.36
C ASP A 87 -1.59 21.15 -8.27
N VAL A 88 -1.42 21.51 -6.99
CA VAL A 88 -1.96 20.74 -5.85
C VAL A 88 -3.49 20.63 -5.94
N VAL A 89 -4.19 21.74 -6.17
CA VAL A 89 -5.65 21.75 -6.32
C VAL A 89 -6.07 20.93 -7.54
N GLY A 90 -5.40 21.10 -8.69
CA GLY A 90 -5.68 20.32 -9.89
C GLY A 90 -5.52 18.82 -9.65
N ALA A 91 -4.44 18.42 -9.00
CA ALA A 91 -4.18 17.03 -8.64
C ALA A 91 -5.23 16.49 -7.67
N ALA A 92 -5.64 17.27 -6.67
CA ALA A 92 -6.66 16.87 -5.70
C ALA A 92 -8.03 16.62 -6.35
N VAL A 93 -8.43 17.48 -7.29
CA VAL A 93 -9.67 17.31 -8.05
C VAL A 93 -9.60 16.04 -8.91
N ALA A 94 -8.57 15.90 -9.74
CA ALA A 94 -8.40 14.73 -10.60
C ALA A 94 -8.30 13.42 -9.79
N TRP A 95 -7.64 13.46 -8.64
CA TRP A 95 -7.56 12.34 -7.70
C TRP A 95 -8.93 11.95 -7.16
N GLY A 96 -9.72 12.93 -6.70
CA GLY A 96 -11.07 12.71 -6.15
C GLY A 96 -12.09 12.26 -7.20
N GLU A 97 -11.94 12.70 -8.45
CA GLU A 97 -12.71 12.22 -9.62
C GLU A 97 -12.45 10.75 -9.97
N GLY A 98 -11.41 10.13 -9.40
CA GLY A 98 -11.08 8.74 -9.68
C GLY A 98 -10.23 8.53 -10.93
N ARG A 99 -9.55 9.56 -11.45
CA ARG A 99 -8.61 9.42 -12.57
C ARG A 99 -7.59 8.32 -12.31
N SER A 100 -7.22 7.59 -13.36
CA SER A 100 -6.21 6.53 -13.27
C SER A 100 -4.84 7.09 -12.91
N LEU A 101 -3.95 6.25 -12.37
CA LEU A 101 -2.58 6.64 -12.02
C LEU A 101 -1.79 7.10 -13.26
N SER A 102 -2.08 6.51 -14.44
CA SER A 102 -1.52 6.97 -15.71
C SER A 102 -2.01 8.35 -16.10
N GLU A 103 -3.32 8.62 -16.06
CA GLU A 103 -3.87 9.95 -16.38
C GLU A 103 -3.35 11.01 -15.40
N LEU A 104 -3.25 10.67 -14.11
CA LEU A 104 -2.69 11.58 -13.10
C LEU A 104 -1.23 11.93 -13.40
N ARG A 105 -0.41 10.97 -13.82
CA ARG A 105 0.98 11.22 -14.22
C ARG A 105 1.09 12.09 -15.47
N GLU A 106 0.21 11.88 -16.44
CA GLU A 106 0.17 12.66 -17.69
C GLU A 106 -0.23 14.11 -17.44
N LEU A 107 -1.28 14.33 -16.63
CA LEU A 107 -1.76 15.67 -16.27
C LEU A 107 -0.80 16.39 -15.31
N PHE A 108 -0.17 15.63 -14.40
CA PHE A 108 0.67 16.17 -13.34
C PHE A 108 2.02 15.43 -13.29
N PRO A 109 3.01 15.84 -14.11
CA PRO A 109 4.32 15.17 -14.21
C PRO A 109 5.17 15.19 -12.93
N PHE A 110 4.73 15.86 -11.87
CA PHE A 110 5.37 15.79 -10.55
C PHE A 110 4.85 14.62 -9.68
N LEU A 111 3.69 14.04 -10.02
CA LEU A 111 3.15 12.86 -9.35
C LEU A 111 3.81 11.59 -9.86
N SER A 112 4.13 10.66 -8.99
CA SER A 112 4.63 9.33 -9.33
C SER A 112 3.86 8.25 -8.59
N SER A 113 3.86 7.06 -9.19
CA SER A 113 3.28 5.84 -8.64
C SER A 113 4.27 4.70 -8.86
N ASP A 114 4.59 4.01 -7.77
CA ASP A 114 5.43 2.83 -7.80
C ASP A 114 4.69 1.62 -8.40
N GLU A 115 5.36 0.48 -8.46
CA GLU A 115 4.79 -0.73 -9.02
C GLU A 115 3.64 -1.29 -8.16
N ARG A 116 3.72 -1.16 -6.83
CA ARG A 116 2.71 -1.64 -5.89
C ARG A 116 1.41 -0.88 -6.04
N ALA A 117 1.49 0.44 -6.21
CA ALA A 117 0.36 1.32 -6.51
C ALA A 117 -0.33 0.93 -7.82
N ARG A 118 0.45 0.68 -8.89
CA ARG A 118 -0.11 0.25 -10.20
C ARG A 118 -0.75 -1.13 -10.13
N ALA A 119 -0.16 -2.06 -9.37
CA ALA A 119 -0.78 -3.35 -9.14
C ALA A 119 -2.10 -3.20 -8.37
N HIS A 120 -2.13 -2.33 -7.36
CA HIS A 120 -3.34 -2.04 -6.60
C HIS A 120 -4.46 -1.45 -7.48
N GLU A 121 -4.14 -0.55 -8.41
CA GLU A 121 -5.12 -0.02 -9.39
C GLU A 121 -5.71 -1.12 -10.29
N ARG A 122 -4.90 -2.11 -10.71
CA ARG A 122 -5.37 -3.26 -11.51
C ARG A 122 -6.16 -4.28 -10.70
N GLY A 123 -6.13 -4.20 -9.38
CA GLY A 123 -6.92 -5.02 -8.46
C GLY A 123 -6.14 -6.16 -7.79
N PRO A 124 -6.82 -6.94 -6.93
CA PRO A 124 -6.17 -7.88 -6.00
C PRO A 124 -5.31 -8.95 -6.68
N ALA A 125 -5.75 -9.49 -7.82
CA ALA A 125 -4.98 -10.49 -8.55
C ALA A 125 -3.60 -9.95 -9.00
N ALA A 126 -3.56 -8.71 -9.53
CA ALA A 126 -2.31 -8.09 -9.95
C ALA A 126 -1.38 -7.79 -8.76
N VAL A 127 -1.93 -7.57 -7.57
CA VAL A 127 -1.15 -7.42 -6.34
C VAL A 127 -0.54 -8.76 -5.93
N VAL A 128 -1.34 -9.83 -5.94
CA VAL A 128 -0.87 -11.18 -5.62
C VAL A 128 0.25 -11.61 -6.57
N ASP A 129 0.09 -11.37 -7.87
CA ASP A 129 1.12 -11.66 -8.87
C ASP A 129 2.43 -10.91 -8.60
N LEU A 130 2.33 -9.62 -8.24
CA LEU A 130 3.49 -8.79 -7.88
C LEU A 130 4.18 -9.35 -6.63
N GLN A 131 3.42 -9.67 -5.59
CA GLN A 131 3.94 -10.21 -4.33
C GLN A 131 4.70 -11.53 -4.54
N TRP A 132 4.11 -12.46 -5.30
CA TRP A 132 4.78 -13.72 -5.62
C TRP A 132 6.05 -13.52 -6.43
N ARG A 133 6.04 -12.62 -7.41
CA ARG A 133 7.25 -12.31 -8.17
C ARG A 133 8.34 -11.76 -7.26
N GLN A 134 8.02 -10.78 -6.41
CA GLN A 134 8.97 -10.20 -5.46
C GLN A 134 9.52 -11.22 -4.46
N LEU A 135 8.67 -12.12 -3.95
CA LEU A 135 9.10 -13.20 -3.05
C LEU A 135 10.07 -14.16 -3.73
N ARG A 136 9.79 -14.55 -4.98
CA ARG A 136 10.69 -15.43 -5.75
C ARG A 136 12.00 -14.75 -6.10
N GLU A 137 11.97 -13.46 -6.44
CA GLU A 137 13.18 -12.65 -6.64
C GLU A 137 14.02 -12.55 -5.36
N GLN A 138 13.38 -12.29 -4.21
CA GLN A 138 14.04 -12.27 -2.90
C GLN A 138 14.68 -13.63 -2.57
N ALA A 139 13.93 -14.73 -2.75
CA ALA A 139 14.42 -16.08 -2.52
C ALA A 139 15.62 -16.43 -3.42
N ALA A 140 15.58 -16.03 -4.70
CA ALA A 140 16.70 -16.23 -5.62
C ALA A 140 17.94 -15.39 -5.26
N GLY A 141 17.73 -14.23 -4.63
CA GLY A 141 18.80 -13.36 -4.11
C GLY A 141 19.50 -13.93 -2.88
N GLU A 142 18.78 -14.64 -2.01
CA GLU A 142 19.29 -15.18 -0.74
C GLU A 142 19.93 -16.57 -0.90
N ARG A 143 21.10 -16.61 -1.54
CA ARG A 143 21.81 -17.89 -1.79
C ARG A 143 22.30 -18.59 -0.52
N GLY A 144 22.42 -17.86 0.59
CA GLY A 144 22.86 -18.40 1.88
C GLY A 144 21.76 -19.14 2.63
N PHE A 145 20.51 -19.12 2.16
CA PHE A 145 19.37 -19.69 2.88
C PHE A 145 18.43 -20.50 1.96
N PRO A 146 18.87 -21.68 1.49
CA PRO A 146 18.11 -22.46 0.50
C PRO A 146 16.74 -22.93 1.01
N GLU A 147 16.56 -23.12 2.32
CA GLU A 147 15.30 -23.53 2.93
C GLU A 147 14.19 -22.49 2.73
N PHE A 148 14.54 -21.20 2.71
CA PHE A 148 13.60 -20.15 2.35
C PHE A 148 13.19 -20.23 0.87
N ALA A 149 14.14 -20.49 -0.03
CA ALA A 149 13.83 -20.64 -1.45
C ALA A 149 12.97 -21.87 -1.74
N LEU A 150 13.27 -23.00 -1.11
CA LEU A 150 12.45 -24.21 -1.20
C LEU A 150 11.02 -23.95 -0.72
N LEU A 151 10.86 -23.24 0.40
CA LEU A 151 9.55 -22.87 0.93
C LEU A 151 8.76 -22.00 -0.05
N VAL A 152 9.39 -20.97 -0.61
CA VAL A 152 8.74 -20.05 -1.55
C VAL A 152 8.27 -20.79 -2.81
N GLU A 153 9.10 -21.66 -3.39
CA GLU A 153 8.72 -22.41 -4.59
C GLU A 153 7.64 -23.46 -4.32
N ALA A 154 7.73 -24.21 -3.21
CA ALA A 154 6.70 -25.17 -2.81
C ALA A 154 5.34 -24.46 -2.58
N ALA A 155 5.34 -23.32 -1.89
CA ALA A 155 4.13 -22.56 -1.65
C ALA A 155 3.55 -21.94 -2.93
N TYR A 156 4.40 -21.51 -3.86
CA TYR A 156 3.96 -21.00 -5.16
C TYR A 156 3.35 -22.11 -6.05
N ALA A 157 3.86 -23.34 -5.95
CA ALA A 157 3.33 -24.49 -6.69
C ALA A 157 1.89 -24.86 -6.25
N GLU A 158 1.54 -24.61 -4.99
CA GLU A 158 0.22 -24.89 -4.43
C GLU A 158 -0.85 -23.87 -4.89
N PRO A 159 -1.87 -24.29 -5.66
CA PRO A 159 -2.88 -23.37 -6.21
C PRO A 159 -3.68 -22.58 -5.18
N ARG A 160 -3.95 -23.15 -3.99
CA ARG A 160 -4.70 -22.45 -2.94
C ARG A 160 -3.91 -21.30 -2.35
N LEU A 161 -2.63 -21.52 -2.03
CA LEU A 161 -1.74 -20.48 -1.49
C LEU A 161 -1.38 -19.44 -2.54
N ARG A 162 -1.15 -19.85 -3.79
CA ARG A 162 -0.81 -18.94 -4.90
C ARG A 162 -1.89 -17.88 -5.17
N ARG A 163 -3.14 -18.11 -4.76
CA ARG A 163 -4.24 -17.14 -4.90
C ARG A 163 -4.39 -16.20 -3.72
N LEU A 164 -3.61 -16.38 -2.64
CA LEU A 164 -3.60 -15.52 -1.46
C LEU A 164 -2.53 -14.44 -1.57
N SER A 165 -2.69 -13.37 -0.79
CA SER A 165 -1.64 -12.37 -0.61
C SER A 165 -0.52 -13.00 0.21
N ALA A 166 0.70 -12.96 -0.32
CA ALA A 166 1.88 -13.57 0.27
C ALA A 166 2.94 -12.52 0.58
N PHE A 167 3.66 -12.67 1.68
CA PHE A 167 4.76 -11.78 2.07
C PHE A 167 5.70 -12.48 3.06
N SER A 168 6.93 -11.97 3.20
CA SER A 168 7.89 -12.52 4.17
C SER A 168 8.28 -11.49 5.21
N SER A 169 8.42 -11.92 6.47
CA SER A 169 9.02 -11.17 7.57
C SER A 169 9.97 -12.07 8.33
N HIS A 170 11.23 -11.66 8.50
CA HIS A 170 12.29 -12.50 9.10
C HIS A 170 12.28 -13.93 8.51
N TRP A 171 12.19 -14.02 7.18
CA TRP A 171 12.10 -15.26 6.39
C TRP A 171 10.83 -16.11 6.60
N THR A 172 9.96 -15.76 7.55
CA THR A 172 8.67 -16.44 7.72
C THR A 172 7.70 -15.96 6.64
N LEU A 173 7.14 -16.90 5.89
CA LEU A 173 6.19 -16.66 4.81
C LEU A 173 4.76 -16.60 5.40
N GLY A 174 4.08 -15.47 5.26
CA GLY A 174 2.71 -15.27 5.71
C GLY A 174 1.73 -15.20 4.55
N PHE A 175 0.51 -15.70 4.77
CA PHE A 175 -0.58 -15.68 3.80
C PHE A 175 -1.82 -14.97 4.36
N SER A 176 -2.42 -14.09 3.59
CA SER A 176 -3.62 -13.34 3.98
C SER A 176 -4.72 -13.40 2.91
N ALA A 177 -5.97 -13.37 3.36
CA ALA A 177 -7.14 -13.27 2.49
C ALA A 177 -7.33 -11.87 1.87
N GLY A 178 -6.60 -10.86 2.35
CA GLY A 178 -6.65 -9.49 1.86
C GLY A 178 -5.29 -8.99 1.40
N THR A 179 -5.30 -8.09 0.42
CA THR A 179 -4.09 -7.46 -0.16
C THR A 179 -3.72 -6.11 0.48
N GLY A 180 -4.49 -5.64 1.47
CA GLY A 180 -4.25 -4.39 2.20
C GLY A 180 -3.42 -4.58 3.48
N GLN A 181 -2.88 -3.49 4.01
CA GLN A 181 -1.96 -3.46 5.16
C GLN A 181 -2.57 -4.03 6.46
N SER A 182 -3.88 -3.96 6.62
CA SER A 182 -4.63 -4.39 7.81
C SER A 182 -5.12 -5.85 7.75
N SER A 183 -4.73 -6.60 6.73
CA SER A 183 -5.24 -7.97 6.54
C SER A 183 -4.58 -8.92 7.54
N GLY A 184 -5.40 -9.63 8.32
CA GLY A 184 -4.94 -10.71 9.19
C GLY A 184 -4.25 -11.82 8.39
N VAL A 185 -3.30 -12.49 9.03
CA VAL A 185 -2.64 -13.67 8.48
C VAL A 185 -3.49 -14.89 8.79
N GLU A 186 -3.80 -15.67 7.76
CA GLU A 186 -4.55 -16.92 7.86
C GLU A 186 -3.63 -18.08 8.28
N VAL A 187 -2.39 -18.07 7.79
CA VAL A 187 -1.37 -19.04 8.13
C VAL A 187 0.02 -18.48 7.81
N ALA A 188 1.01 -18.91 8.60
CA ALA A 188 2.42 -18.58 8.38
C ALA A 188 3.27 -19.84 8.41
N ILE A 189 4.35 -19.85 7.62
CA ILE A 189 5.32 -20.93 7.56
C ILE A 189 6.72 -20.35 7.76
N ALA A 190 7.40 -20.77 8.81
CA ALA A 190 8.80 -20.47 9.02
C ALA A 190 9.67 -21.53 8.35
N PRO A 191 10.71 -21.14 7.58
CA PRO A 191 11.64 -22.10 6.98
C PRO A 191 12.39 -22.87 8.06
N ALA A 192 12.84 -24.08 7.72
CA ALA A 192 13.80 -24.81 8.53
C ALA A 192 15.09 -23.98 8.68
N HIS A 193 15.65 -23.95 9.88
CA HIS A 193 16.85 -23.16 10.18
C HIS A 193 17.56 -23.71 11.42
N ASP A 194 18.90 -23.72 11.41
CA ASP A 194 19.74 -24.21 12.53
C ASP A 194 19.33 -25.60 13.06
N GLY A 195 19.07 -26.54 12.16
CA GLY A 195 18.67 -27.90 12.50
C GLY A 195 17.25 -28.05 13.03
N ARG A 196 16.44 -26.97 13.03
CA ARG A 196 15.02 -27.00 13.37
C ARG A 196 14.18 -27.24 12.10
N PRO A 197 13.07 -28.00 12.21
CA PRO A 197 12.15 -28.24 11.10
C PRO A 197 11.42 -26.96 10.66
N TYR A 198 10.73 -27.04 9.52
CA TYR A 198 9.75 -26.03 9.12
C TYR A 198 8.65 -25.95 10.17
N ARG A 199 8.14 -24.76 10.46
CA ARG A 199 7.04 -24.58 11.43
C ARG A 199 5.86 -23.87 10.80
N VAL A 200 4.68 -24.45 10.96
CA VAL A 200 3.41 -23.87 10.51
C VAL A 200 2.70 -23.27 11.71
N ARG A 201 2.25 -22.02 11.59
CA ARG A 201 1.64 -21.25 12.69
C ARG A 201 0.38 -20.55 12.23
N ALA A 202 -0.58 -20.38 13.15
CA ALA A 202 -1.84 -19.71 12.85
C ALA A 202 -1.70 -18.18 12.63
N SER A 203 -0.55 -17.59 12.98
CA SER A 203 -0.21 -16.20 12.68
C SER A 203 1.31 -16.00 12.63
N LEU A 204 1.78 -14.85 12.15
CA LEU A 204 3.20 -14.57 11.93
C LEU A 204 4.07 -14.57 13.20
N HIS A 205 3.63 -13.88 14.26
CA HIS A 205 4.49 -13.59 15.41
C HIS A 205 4.07 -14.35 16.68
N ASP A 206 2.78 -14.40 16.98
CA ASP A 206 2.26 -14.96 18.25
C ASP A 206 1.27 -16.11 18.03
N GLY A 207 1.24 -16.70 16.84
CA GLY A 207 0.31 -17.77 16.50
C GLY A 207 0.66 -19.09 17.16
N ASP A 208 -0.36 -19.84 17.58
CA ASP A 208 -0.20 -21.21 18.03
C ASP A 208 0.49 -22.04 16.94
N LEU A 209 1.40 -22.92 17.38
CA LEU A 209 2.06 -23.88 16.50
C LEU A 209 1.01 -24.89 16.02
N ILE A 210 0.80 -24.94 14.71
CA ILE A 210 -0.09 -25.91 14.06
C ILE A 210 0.65 -27.24 13.89
N GLY A 211 1.93 -27.18 13.54
CA GLY A 211 2.77 -28.36 13.37
C GLY A 211 4.17 -28.03 12.87
N GLU A 212 4.99 -29.07 12.85
CA GLU A 212 6.34 -29.06 12.29
C GLU A 212 6.44 -30.04 11.12
N ALA A 213 7.34 -29.77 10.18
CA ALA A 213 7.57 -30.60 9.01
C ALA A 213 9.04 -30.62 8.61
N ASP A 214 9.51 -31.75 8.10
CA ASP A 214 10.91 -31.90 7.70
C ASP A 214 11.16 -31.32 6.30
N THR A 215 10.11 -31.20 5.48
CA THR A 215 10.18 -30.66 4.11
C THR A 215 9.25 -29.46 3.89
N ALA A 216 9.58 -28.65 2.88
CA ALA A 216 8.77 -27.51 2.47
C ALA A 216 7.37 -27.94 1.97
N ASP A 217 7.30 -29.04 1.19
CA ASP A 217 6.03 -29.58 0.68
C ASP A 217 5.10 -30.05 1.80
N GLU A 218 5.64 -30.73 2.81
CA GLU A 218 4.87 -31.14 4.00
C GLU A 218 4.38 -29.93 4.80
N ALA A 219 5.23 -28.92 4.98
CA ALA A 219 4.84 -27.68 5.65
C ALA A 219 3.72 -26.95 4.91
N VAL A 220 3.80 -26.89 3.57
CA VAL A 220 2.75 -26.33 2.71
C VAL A 220 1.46 -27.14 2.82
N ALA A 221 1.53 -28.47 2.78
CA ALA A 221 0.36 -29.33 2.93
C ALA A 221 -0.34 -29.12 4.29
N LEU A 222 0.43 -29.01 5.38
CA LEU A 222 -0.08 -28.69 6.71
C LEU A 222 -0.74 -27.31 6.75
N ALA A 223 -0.12 -26.29 6.15
CA ALA A 223 -0.69 -24.95 6.08
C ALA A 223 -2.03 -24.94 5.31
N VAL A 224 -2.09 -25.62 4.17
CA VAL A 224 -3.28 -25.74 3.32
C VAL A 224 -4.42 -26.48 4.03
N ALA A 225 -4.10 -27.48 4.85
CA ALA A 225 -5.07 -28.20 5.66
C ALA A 225 -5.64 -27.33 6.79
N HIS A 226 -4.87 -26.35 7.28
CA HIS A 226 -5.31 -25.40 8.30
C HIS A 226 -6.18 -24.25 7.75
N LEU A 227 -6.00 -23.89 6.47
CA LEU A 227 -6.75 -22.79 5.86
C LEU A 227 -8.28 -22.97 6.03
N PRO A 228 -9.02 -21.87 6.29
CA PRO A 228 -10.47 -21.91 6.35
C PRO A 228 -11.11 -22.60 5.13
N VAL A 229 -12.11 -23.43 5.39
CA VAL A 229 -12.86 -24.12 4.34
C VAL A 229 -13.56 -23.09 3.45
N GLY A 230 -13.37 -23.21 2.13
CA GLY A 230 -13.98 -22.29 1.16
C GLY A 230 -13.26 -20.95 1.00
N LEU A 231 -12.06 -20.78 1.60
CA LEU A 231 -11.26 -19.56 1.38
C LEU A 231 -10.98 -19.34 -0.12
N GLY A 232 -11.46 -18.21 -0.63
CA GLY A 232 -11.32 -17.79 -2.02
C GLY A 232 -9.97 -17.12 -2.32
N PRO A 233 -9.82 -16.52 -3.52
CA PRO A 233 -8.70 -15.62 -3.80
C PRO A 233 -8.63 -14.45 -2.83
N ALA A 234 -7.45 -13.86 -2.72
CA ALA A 234 -7.28 -12.63 -1.99
C ALA A 234 -8.17 -11.51 -2.56
N VAL A 235 -8.80 -10.77 -1.68
CA VAL A 235 -9.63 -9.60 -2.00
C VAL A 235 -8.89 -8.30 -1.70
N ALA A 236 -9.46 -7.18 -2.13
CA ALA A 236 -8.93 -5.87 -1.77
C ALA A 236 -9.02 -5.69 -0.24
N GLY A 237 -8.05 -4.99 0.35
CA GLY A 237 -8.08 -4.67 1.77
C GLY A 237 -9.35 -3.90 2.18
N ALA A 238 -9.64 -3.92 3.47
CA ALA A 238 -10.65 -3.04 4.06
C ALA A 238 -10.25 -1.56 3.86
N ASP A 239 -11.21 -0.66 4.03
CA ASP A 239 -10.91 0.76 4.06
C ASP A 239 -10.01 1.09 5.27
N ASP A 240 -9.24 2.17 5.16
CA ASP A 240 -8.50 2.68 6.31
C ASP A 240 -9.49 3.17 7.37
N ALA A 241 -9.17 2.97 8.65
CA ALA A 241 -9.88 3.66 9.71
C ALA A 241 -9.79 5.19 9.48
N PRO A 242 -10.86 5.94 9.80
CA PRO A 242 -10.92 7.37 9.58
C PRO A 242 -9.80 8.14 10.28
#